data_AF-A0A942QYR5-F1
#
_entry.id   AF-A0A942QYR5-F1
#
_cell.length_a   1.000
_cell.length_b   1.000
_cell.length_c   1.000
_cell.angle_alpha   90.00
_cell.angle_beta   90.00
_cell.angle_gamma   90.00
#
_symmetry.space_group_name_H-M   'P 1'
#
loop_
_entity.id
_entity.type
_entity.pdbx_description
1 polymer ?
#
loop_
_entity_poly.entity_id
_entity_poly.type
_entity_poly.pdbx_seq_one_letter_code
_entity_poly.pdbx_strand_id
1 'polypeptide(L)' 'KFRKSHENPEVLKLYREYIGEPYGDIAHRLLHTHYEERERI' A
#
# COMPACT_ATOMS: atom_id res chain seq x y z
N LYS A 1 14.07 -0.62 -17.36
CA LYS A 1 13.03 0.36 -17.78
C LYS A 1 11.73 -0.04 -17.10
N PHE A 2 11.59 0.25 -15.80
CA PHE A 2 10.35 0.06 -15.06
C PHE A 2 9.76 1.45 -14.84
N ARG A 3 8.56 1.69 -15.36
CA ARG A 3 7.86 2.98 -15.21
C ARG A 3 6.55 2.85 -14.44
N LYS A 4 6.11 1.62 -14.20
CA LYS A 4 4.86 1.33 -13.49
C LYS A 4 5.16 0.61 -12.19
N SER A 5 4.54 1.06 -11.11
CA SER A 5 4.76 0.52 -9.77
C SER A 5 4.37 -0.96 -9.64
N HIS A 6 3.38 -1.40 -10.40
CA HIS A 6 2.95 -2.81 -10.45
C HIS A 6 3.89 -3.72 -11.26
N GLU A 7 4.83 -3.16 -12.02
CA GLU A 7 5.86 -3.92 -12.73
C GLU A 7 7.17 -4.00 -11.92
N ASN A 8 7.25 -3.34 -10.75
CA ASN A 8 8.45 -3.37 -9.92
C ASN A 8 8.58 -4.75 -9.24
N PRO A 9 9.64 -5.53 -9.53
CA PRO A 9 9.83 -6.86 -8.97
C PRO A 9 9.95 -6.86 -7.45
N GLU A 10 10.50 -5.81 -6.84
CA GLU A 10 10.63 -5.72 -5.38
C GLU A 10 9.28 -5.52 -4.70
N VAL A 11 8.41 -4.69 -5.30
CA VAL A 11 7.05 -4.47 -4.82
C VAL A 11 6.25 -5.76 -4.93
N LEU A 12 6.34 -6.45 -6.07
CA LEU A 12 5.66 -7.74 -6.26
C LEU A 12 6.13 -8.80 -5.26
N LYS A 13 7.43 -8.84 -4.93
CA LYS A 13 7.98 -9.75 -3.91
C LYS A 13 7.44 -9.43 -2.52
N LEU A 14 7.43 -8.15 -2.13
CA LEU A 14 6.87 -7.68 -0.86
C LEU A 14 5.39 -8.06 -0.71
N TYR A 15 4.59 -7.87 -1.76
CA TYR A 15 3.19 -8.27 -1.75
C TYR A 15 3.04 -9.79 -1.64
N ARG A 16 3.84 -10.59 -2.35
CA ARG A 16 3.74 -12.06 -2.27
C ARG A 16 4.20 -12.66 -0.94
N GLU A 17 5.25 -12.12 -0.34
CA GLU A 17 5.87 -12.71 0.85
C GLU A 17 5.29 -12.20 2.16
N TYR A 18 4.79 -10.95 2.20
CA TYR A 18 4.44 -10.29 3.46
C TYR A 18 3.02 -9.72 3.50
N ILE A 19 2.62 -8.97 2.46
CA ILE A 19 1.36 -8.21 2.50
C ILE A 19 0.17 -9.07 2.04
N GLY A 20 0.41 -10.02 1.13
CA GLY A 20 -0.62 -10.80 0.46
C GLY A 20 -1.32 -9.99 -0.63
N GLU A 21 -2.62 -9.78 -0.47
CA GLU A 21 -3.45 -9.10 -1.45
C GLU A 21 -3.49 -7.57 -1.25
N PRO A 22 -3.54 -6.79 -2.34
CA PRO A 22 -3.83 -5.36 -2.24
C PRO A 22 -5.21 -5.18 -1.58
N TYR A 23 -5.32 -4.20 -0.68
CA TYR A 23 -6.53 -3.92 0.12
C TYR A 23 -6.92 -4.99 1.16
N GLY A 24 -6.10 -6.03 1.39
CA GLY A 24 -6.32 -6.95 2.51
C GLY A 24 -6.11 -6.28 3.88
N ASP A 25 -6.50 -6.96 4.96
CA ASP A 25 -6.40 -6.43 6.33
C ASP A 25 -4.97 -6.01 6.70
N ILE A 26 -3.96 -6.77 6.26
CA ILE A 26 -2.54 -6.47 6.49
C ILE A 26 -2.12 -5.21 5.73
N ALA A 27 -2.56 -5.07 4.47
CA ALA A 27 -2.31 -3.88 3.67
C ALA A 27 -2.97 -2.66 4.31
N HIS A 28 -4.24 -2.77 4.72
CA HIS A 28 -4.97 -1.68 5.35
C HIS A 28 -4.29 -1.23 6.65
N ARG A 29 -3.85 -2.16 7.48
CA ARG A 29 -3.17 -1.85 8.74
C ARG A 29 -1.79 -1.22 8.57
N LEU A 30 -1.03 -1.60 7.53
CA LEU A 30 0.36 -1.15 7.35
C LEU A 30 0.52 0.03 6.40
N LEU A 31 -0.32 0.11 5.37
CA LEU A 31 -0.17 1.05 4.25
C LEU A 31 -1.29 2.08 4.15
N HIS A 32 -2.42 1.90 4.85
CA HIS A 32 -3.51 2.85 4.86
C HIS A 32 -3.52 3.65 6.16
N THR A 33 -4.00 4.88 6.07
CA THR A 33 -4.24 5.77 7.20
C THR A 33 -5.56 6.51 6.97
N HIS A 34 -6.12 7.07 8.04
CA HIS A 34 -7.34 7.86 7.98
C HIS A 34 -7.00 9.34 8.13
N TYR A 35 -7.75 10.19 7.45
CA TYR A 35 -7.67 11.64 7.62
C TYR A 35 -8.81 12.07 8.52
N GLU A 36 -8.49 12.89 9.52
CA GLU A 36 -9.49 13.54 10.37
C GLU A 36 -9.74 14.96 9.85
N GLU A 37 -11.01 15.38 9.88
CA GLU A 37 -11.40 16.73 9.49
C GLU A 37 -10.74 17.73 10.43
N ARG A 38 -9.94 18.66 9.86
CA ARG A 38 -9.36 19.76 10.63
C ARG A 38 -10.33 20.93 10.59
N GLU A 39 -10.57 21.55 11.75
CA GLU A 39 -11.29 22.82 11.81
C GLU A 39 -10.60 23.84 10.90
N ARG A 40 -11.37 24.44 9.99
CA ARG A 40 -10.91 25.57 9.19
C ARG A 40 -10.96 26.81 10.10
N ILE A 41 -9.78 27.31 10.46
CA ILE A 41 -9.60 28.61 11.12
C ILE A 41 -9.94 29.73 10.13
#